data_AF-A0A4P6WWX9-F1
#
_entry.id   AF-A0A4P6WWX9-F1
#
_cell.length_a   1.000
_cell.length_b   1.000
_cell.length_c   1.000
_cell.angle_alpha   90.00
_cell.angle_beta   90.00
_cell.angle_gamma   90.00
#
_symmetry.space_group_name_H-M   'P 1'
#
loop_
_entity.id
_entity.type
_entity.pdbx_description
1 polymer ?
#
loop_
_entity_poly.entity_id
_entity_poly.type
_entity_poly.pdbx_seq_one_letter_code
_entity_poly.pdbx_strand_id
1 'polypeptide(L)'
;MNHIARTPSHPAALLTVQALGDIEYLVKESEVLTGQAGRSFVIAGADRLSYRVHLHPLGFKVERLDESGDVLNCQHLLPWEFAQHSLAQALACGQLFTAPVPRASAASGATA
;
A
#
# COMPACT_ATOMS: atom_id res chain seq x y z
N MET A 1 -16.22 -19.86 22.80
CA MET A 1 -15.38 -19.41 21.67
C MET A 1 -15.96 -18.10 21.14
N ASN A 2 -15.29 -16.97 21.36
CA ASN A 2 -15.82 -15.65 20.97
C ASN A 2 -15.30 -15.30 19.58
N HIS A 3 -16.18 -15.34 18.58
CA HIS A 3 -15.89 -14.85 17.24
C HIS A 3 -15.96 -13.33 17.25
N ILE A 4 -14.81 -12.65 17.28
CA ILE A 4 -14.74 -11.22 17.02
C ILE A 4 -15.04 -11.06 15.53
N ALA A 5 -16.28 -10.73 15.20
CA ALA A 5 -16.65 -10.31 13.86
C ALA A 5 -15.83 -9.07 13.52
N ARG A 6 -14.82 -9.22 12.65
CA ARG A 6 -14.19 -8.10 11.98
C ARG A 6 -15.28 -7.43 11.15
N THR A 7 -15.80 -6.32 11.64
CA THR A 7 -16.66 -5.42 10.88
C THR A 7 -15.91 -5.08 9.58
N PRO A 8 -16.51 -5.28 8.40
CA PRO A 8 -15.86 -4.85 7.16
C PRO A 8 -15.71 -3.33 7.24
N SER A 9 -14.46 -2.85 7.33
CA SER A 9 -14.15 -1.44 7.20
C SER A 9 -14.73 -0.97 5.88
N HIS A 10 -15.56 0.08 5.91
CA HIS A 10 -16.02 0.74 4.69
C HIS A 10 -14.82 0.93 3.76
N PRO A 11 -14.92 0.64 2.45
CA PRO A 11 -13.80 0.85 1.55
C PRO A 11 -13.50 2.35 1.59
N ALA A 12 -12.46 2.71 2.34
CA ALA A 12 -11.99 4.07 2.39
C ALA A 12 -11.68 4.46 0.94
N ALA A 13 -12.20 5.62 0.52
CA ALA A 13 -12.03 6.08 -0.86
C ALA A 13 -10.54 6.01 -1.22
N LEU A 14 -10.21 5.17 -2.20
CA LEU A 14 -8.84 4.98 -2.62
C LEU A 14 -8.27 6.29 -3.16
N LEU A 15 -7.04 6.58 -2.81
CA LEU A 15 -6.31 7.76 -3.29
C LEU A 15 -5.57 7.41 -4.57
N THR A 16 -5.68 8.25 -5.59
CA THR A 16 -4.88 8.16 -6.81
C THR A 16 -3.43 8.58 -6.53
N VAL A 17 -2.47 7.75 -6.90
CA VAL A 17 -1.04 8.12 -6.85
C VAL A 17 -0.74 9.04 -8.03
N GLN A 18 -0.05 10.17 -7.82
CA GLN A 18 0.14 11.19 -8.86
C GLN A 18 1.47 11.07 -9.58
N ALA A 19 2.55 10.78 -8.85
CA ALA A 19 3.89 10.68 -9.39
C ALA A 19 4.65 9.50 -8.81
N LEU A 20 5.69 9.05 -9.53
CA LEU A 20 6.51 7.91 -9.10
C LEU A 20 7.26 8.23 -7.80
N GLY A 21 7.68 9.49 -7.64
CA GLY A 21 8.30 9.99 -6.42
C GLY A 21 7.37 10.00 -5.21
N ASP A 22 6.04 10.00 -5.41
CA ASP A 22 5.09 9.94 -4.29
C ASP A 22 5.11 8.58 -3.61
N ILE A 23 5.49 7.51 -4.31
CA ILE A 23 5.46 6.14 -3.75
C ILE A 23 6.40 6.05 -2.55
N GLU A 24 7.61 6.59 -2.65
CA GLU A 24 8.55 6.61 -1.53
C GLU A 24 7.98 7.39 -0.34
N TYR A 25 7.42 8.57 -0.59
CA TYR A 25 6.79 9.39 0.44
C TYR A 25 5.63 8.66 1.12
N LEU A 26 4.72 8.08 0.34
CA LEU A 26 3.54 7.37 0.81
C LEU A 26 3.91 6.14 1.63
N VAL A 27 4.94 5.39 1.22
CA VAL A 27 5.45 4.26 2.01
C VAL A 27 5.97 4.75 3.35
N LYS A 28 6.85 5.76 3.39
CA LYS A 28 7.37 6.32 4.65
C LYS A 28 6.26 6.85 5.55
N GLU A 29 5.30 7.57 4.97
CA GLU A 29 4.13 8.08 5.70
C GLU A 29 3.36 6.93 6.36
N SER A 30 3.06 5.85 5.61
CA SER A 30 2.36 4.68 6.12
C SER A 30 3.13 4.01 7.25
N GLU A 31 4.44 3.82 7.08
CA GLU A 31 5.30 3.22 8.09
C GLU A 31 5.34 4.04 9.38
N VAL A 32 5.45 5.37 9.27
CA VAL A 32 5.44 6.29 10.42
C VAL A 32 4.10 6.28 11.13
N LEU A 33 2.98 6.29 10.40
CA LEU A 33 1.65 6.39 10.98
C LEU A 33 1.12 5.07 11.55
N THR A 34 1.53 3.92 10.99
CA THR A 34 1.00 2.60 11.38
C THR A 34 2.00 1.73 12.14
N GLY A 35 3.29 2.05 12.07
CA GLY A 35 4.37 1.19 12.55
C GLY A 35 4.55 -0.10 11.76
N GLN A 36 3.82 -0.28 10.65
CA GLN A 36 3.93 -1.46 9.78
C GLN A 36 4.78 -1.15 8.56
N ALA A 37 5.70 -2.05 8.22
CA ALA A 37 6.58 -1.92 7.07
C ALA A 37 5.79 -1.98 5.74
N GLY A 38 6.15 -1.07 4.84
CA GLY A 38 5.58 -0.97 3.50
C GLY A 38 4.18 -0.36 3.43
N ARG A 39 3.69 -0.27 2.20
CA ARG A 39 2.34 0.23 1.88
C ARG A 39 1.69 -0.56 0.76
N SER A 40 0.38 -0.74 0.85
CA SER A 40 -0.41 -1.39 -0.19
C SER A 40 -0.79 -0.44 -1.32
N PHE A 41 -0.63 -0.92 -2.55
CA PHE A 41 -1.03 -0.27 -3.79
C PHE A 41 -1.89 -1.21 -4.60
N VAL A 42 -2.85 -0.65 -5.33
CA VAL A 42 -3.78 -1.41 -6.19
C VAL A 42 -3.74 -0.82 -7.58
N ILE A 43 -3.52 -1.67 -8.58
CA ILE A 43 -3.70 -1.32 -9.99
C ILE A 43 -5.18 -1.56 -10.33
N ALA A 44 -5.90 -0.51 -10.71
CA ALA A 44 -7.26 -0.62 -11.18
C ALA A 44 -7.31 -1.30 -12.55
N GLY A 45 -8.21 -2.27 -12.68
CA GLY A 45 -8.44 -3.09 -13.86
C GLY A 45 -9.49 -4.15 -13.56
N ALA A 46 -9.75 -5.07 -14.49
CA ALA A 46 -10.70 -6.17 -14.27
C ALA A 46 -10.29 -7.06 -13.08
N ASP A 47 -9.00 -7.40 -12.99
CA ASP A 47 -8.47 -8.31 -11.98
C ASP A 47 -7.99 -7.63 -10.69
N ARG A 48 -8.00 -6.28 -10.63
CA ARG A 48 -7.50 -5.46 -9.51
C ARG A 48 -6.26 -6.04 -8.81
N LEU A 49 -5.08 -5.78 -9.37
CA LEU A 49 -3.84 -6.35 -8.84
C LEU A 49 -3.37 -5.60 -7.59
N SER A 50 -3.16 -6.32 -6.49
CA SER A 50 -2.68 -5.77 -5.23
C SER A 50 -1.18 -6.00 -5.06
N TYR A 51 -0.49 -4.97 -4.57
CA TYR A 51 0.95 -4.99 -4.30
C TYR A 51 1.23 -4.39 -2.92
N ARG A 52 2.28 -4.87 -2.26
CA ARG A 52 2.89 -4.20 -1.10
C ARG A 52 4.29 -3.75 -1.48
N VAL A 53 4.56 -2.47 -1.33
CA VAL A 53 5.86 -1.88 -1.63
C VAL A 53 6.52 -1.50 -0.32
N HIS A 54 7.76 -1.95 -0.14
CA HIS A 54 8.62 -1.59 0.98
C HIS A 54 9.81 -0.82 0.47
N LEU A 55 10.32 0.10 1.29
CA LEU A 55 11.60 0.71 1.02
C LEU A 55 12.73 -0.26 1.35
N HIS A 56 13.73 -0.27 0.48
CA HIS A 56 14.95 -1.05 0.65
C HIS A 56 16.15 -0.12 0.40
N PRO A 57 17.31 -0.29 1.07
CA PRO A 57 18.44 0.62 0.93
C PRO A 57 18.92 0.90 -0.51
N LEU A 58 18.70 -0.06 -1.42
CA LEU A 58 19.09 0.05 -2.83
C LEU A 58 17.91 0.33 -3.79
N GLY A 59 16.69 0.49 -3.27
CA GLY A 59 15.49 0.67 -4.10
C GLY A 59 14.22 0.19 -3.39
N PHE A 60 13.50 -0.72 -4.03
CA PHE A 60 12.19 -1.18 -3.56
C PHE A 60 12.14 -2.70 -3.45
N LYS A 61 11.51 -3.19 -2.39
CA LYS A 61 10.99 -4.56 -2.35
C LYS A 61 9.51 -4.50 -2.71
N VAL A 62 9.12 -5.21 -3.76
CA VAL A 62 7.75 -5.23 -4.28
C VAL A 62 7.19 -6.64 -4.14
N GLU A 63 6.14 -6.77 -3.34
CA GLU A 63 5.40 -8.01 -3.15
C GLU A 63 4.10 -7.92 -3.94
N ARG A 64 3.83 -8.90 -4.81
CA ARG A 64 2.50 -9.10 -5.39
C ARG A 64 1.67 -9.92 -4.42
N LEU A 65 0.47 -9.45 -4.12
CA LEU A 65 -0.44 -10.09 -3.18
C LEU A 65 -1.58 -10.81 -3.92
N ASP A 66 -2.11 -11.86 -3.31
CA ASP A 66 -3.41 -12.42 -3.68
C ASP A 66 -4.57 -11.65 -3.01
N GLU A 67 -5.79 -12.15 -3.20
CA GLU A 67 -7.01 -11.56 -2.62
C GLU A 67 -7.06 -11.66 -1.09
N SER A 68 -6.36 -12.64 -0.50
CA SER A 68 -6.24 -12.81 0.96
C SER A 68 -5.20 -11.88 1.57
N GLY A 69 -4.35 -11.28 0.73
CA GLY A 69 -3.23 -10.45 1.13
C GLY A 69 -1.92 -11.22 1.35
N ASP A 70 -1.88 -12.49 0.94
CA ASP A 70 -0.70 -13.34 1.00
C ASP A 70 0.23 -13.08 -0.19
N VAL A 71 1.54 -13.26 0.01
CA VAL A 71 2.55 -12.94 -0.99
C VAL A 71 2.62 -14.04 -2.06
N LEU A 72 2.24 -13.70 -3.29
CA LEU A 72 2.39 -14.57 -4.47
C LEU A 72 3.79 -14.50 -5.08
N ASN A 73 4.39 -13.32 -5.08
CA ASN A 73 5.72 -13.08 -5.66
C ASN A 73 6.40 -11.90 -4.94
N CYS A 74 7.73 -11.91 -4.89
CA CYS A 74 8.54 -10.85 -4.32
C CYS A 74 9.69 -10.51 -5.28
N GLN A 75 9.87 -9.22 -5.58
CA GLN A 75 10.94 -8.68 -6.41
C GLN A 75 11.70 -7.60 -5.65
N HIS A 76 13.02 -7.55 -5.82
CA HIS A 76 13.85 -6.43 -5.36
C HIS A 76 14.28 -5.65 -6.59
N LEU A 77 13.91 -4.38 -6.67
CA LEU A 77 14.05 -3.55 -7.85
C LEU A 77 14.87 -2.31 -7.51
N LEU A 78 15.90 -2.05 -8.30
CA LEU A 78 16.60 -0.78 -8.33
C LEU A 78 15.66 0.32 -8.86
N PRO A 79 15.93 1.61 -8.61
CA PRO A 79 15.02 2.69 -9.01
C PRO A 79 14.69 2.70 -10.51
N TRP A 80 15.67 2.41 -11.38
CA TRP A 80 15.45 2.34 -12.83
C TRP A 80 14.68 1.09 -13.27
N GLU A 81 14.79 -0.02 -12.54
CA GLU A 81 13.99 -1.24 -12.80
C GLU A 81 12.54 -1.02 -12.34
N PHE A 82 12.35 -0.36 -11.20
CA PHE A 82 11.04 0.00 -10.68
C PHE A 82 10.28 0.92 -11.66
N ALA A 83 10.97 1.85 -12.33
CA ALA A 83 10.38 2.69 -13.36
C ALA A 83 9.82 1.91 -14.57
N GLN A 84 10.28 0.67 -14.79
CA GLN A 84 9.76 -0.22 -15.84
C GLN A 84 8.73 -1.24 -15.32
N HIS A 85 8.52 -1.31 -14.00
CA HIS A 85 7.61 -2.25 -13.37
C HIS A 85 6.13 -1.89 -13.63
N SER A 86 5.23 -2.87 -13.49
CA SER A 86 3.79 -2.70 -13.74
C SER A 86 3.15 -1.59 -12.90
N LEU A 87 3.67 -1.34 -11.69
CA LEU A 87 3.24 -0.22 -10.83
C LEU A 87 3.50 1.15 -11.48
N ALA A 88 4.68 1.34 -12.08
CA ALA A 88 5.02 2.58 -12.78
C ALA A 88 4.20 2.75 -14.06
N GLN A 89 3.95 1.66 -14.79
CA GLN A 89 3.09 1.68 -15.97
C GLN A 89 1.63 2.02 -15.61
N ALA A 90 1.09 1.40 -14.56
CA ALA A 90 -0.25 1.70 -14.05
C ALA A 90 -0.37 3.14 -13.59
N LEU A 91 0.66 3.68 -12.93
CA LEU A 91 0.72 5.09 -12.57
C LEU A 91 0.63 5.98 -13.82
N ALA A 92 1.43 5.70 -14.85
CA ALA A 92 1.40 6.47 -16.11
C ALA A 92 0.02 6.44 -16.80
N CYS A 93 -0.74 5.35 -16.62
CA CYS A 93 -2.11 5.21 -17.09
C CYS A 93 -3.18 5.82 -16.15
N GLY A 94 -2.80 6.41 -15.02
CA GLY A 94 -3.76 6.92 -14.02
C GLY A 94 -4.54 5.82 -13.29
N GLN A 95 -4.00 4.59 -13.26
CA GLN A 95 -4.64 3.40 -12.72
C GLN A 95 -4.04 2.93 -11.40
N LEU A 96 -3.11 3.68 -10.81
CA LEU A 96 -2.49 3.31 -9.54
C LEU A 96 -3.15 4.02 -8.36
N PHE A 97 -3.57 3.22 -7.39
CA PHE A 97 -4.28 3.67 -6.20
C PHE A 97 -3.66 3.14 -4.92
N THR A 98 -3.92 3.81 -3.79
CA THR A 98 -3.56 3.34 -2.45
C THR A 98 -4.66 3.67 -1.45
N ALA A 99 -4.79 2.87 -0.38
CA ALA A 99 -5.70 3.22 0.70
C ALA A 99 -5.17 4.45 1.46
N PRO A 100 -6.05 5.35 1.94
CA PRO A 100 -5.64 6.36 2.91
C PRO A 100 -5.20 5.66 4.20
N VAL A 101 -4.14 6.17 4.82
CA VAL A 101 -3.71 5.67 6.13
C VAL A 101 -4.57 6.36 7.18
N PRO A 102 -5.32 5.63 8.02
CA PRO A 102 -6.06 6.23 9.12
C PRO A 102 -5.08 7.01 9.98
N ARG A 103 -5.31 8.32 10.13
CA ARG A 103 -4.65 9.04 11.22
C ARG A 103 -5.09 8.36 12.50
N ALA A 104 -4.15 7.99 13.37
CA ALA A 104 -4.50 7.60 14.72
C ALA A 104 -5.34 8.75 15.28
N SER A 105 -6.67 8.58 15.30
CA SER A 105 -7.52 9.32 16.21
C SER A 105 -6.90 9.03 17.55
N ALA A 106 -6.31 10.04 18.20
CA ALA A 106 -5.92 9.95 19.59
C ALA A 106 -7.17 9.44 20.33
N ALA A 107 -7.20 8.14 20.59
CA ALA A 107 -8.28 7.52 21.30
C ALA A 107 -8.23 8.16 22.68
N SER A 108 -9.26 8.96 22.90
CA SER A 108 -9.60 9.73 24.08
C SER A 108 -8.93 9.16 25.32
N GLY A 109 -8.22 10.02 26.04
CA GLY A 109 -8.09 9.84 27.48
C GLY A 109 -9.50 9.59 28.03
N ALA A 110 -9.71 8.39 28.55
CA ALA A 110 -10.77 8.10 29.50
C ALA A 110 -10.06 7.95 30.84
N THR A 111 -9.88 9.10 31.49
CA THR A 111 -9.72 9.22 32.93
C THR A 111 -10.97 8.68 33.61
N ALA A 112 -10.81 7.68 34.47
CA ALA A 112 -11.36 7.57 35.83
C ALA A 112 -11.00 6.21 36.41
#